data_AF-A0A9X0CSA4-F1
#
_entry.id   AF-A0A9X0CSA4-F1
#
_cell.length_a   1.000
_cell.length_b   1.000
_cell.length_c   1.000
_cell.angle_alpha   90.00
_cell.angle_beta   90.00
_cell.angle_gamma   90.00
#
_symmetry.space_group_name_H-M   'P 1'
#
loop_
_entity.id
_entity.type
_entity.pdbx_description
1 polymer ?
#
loop_
_entity_poly.entity_id
_entity_poly.type
_entity_poly.pdbx_seq_one_letter_code
_entity_poly.pdbx_strand_id
1 'polypeptide(L)' 'MDKNLIDYFIPFMPLERAHIKMCAKADLEQKEHPITELVLNNVADELLYFPDDLKVFSHSGCKKISSKVDYVMG' A
#
# COMPACT_ATOMS: atom_id res chain seq x y z
N MET A 1 -27.92 30.89 -8.87
CA MET A 1 -27.77 30.28 -7.54
C MET A 1 -27.05 28.95 -7.76
N ASP A 2 -25.74 29.03 -7.93
CA ASP A 2 -24.91 27.89 -8.31
C ASP A 2 -24.74 26.96 -7.10
N LYS A 3 -25.34 25.77 -7.19
CA LYS A 3 -25.47 24.79 -6.10
C LYS A 3 -24.36 23.73 -6.11
N ASN A 4 -23.14 24.06 -6.51
CA ASN A 4 -22.00 23.11 -6.51
C ASN A 4 -20.65 23.83 -6.35
N LEU A 5 -20.41 24.46 -5.19
CA LEU A 5 -19.11 25.07 -4.89
C LEU A 5 -18.32 24.15 -3.95
N ILE A 6 -17.19 23.62 -4.40
CA ILE A 6 -16.23 22.92 -3.55
C ILE A 6 -15.37 23.97 -2.84
N ASP A 7 -15.41 24.00 -1.51
CA ASP A 7 -14.61 24.94 -0.71
C ASP A 7 -13.12 24.58 -0.71
N TYR A 8 -12.81 23.28 -0.60
CA TYR A 8 -11.44 22.77 -0.59
C TYR A 8 -11.35 21.40 -1.26
N PHE A 9 -10.34 21.23 -2.10
CA PHE A 9 -9.96 19.94 -2.67
C PHE A 9 -8.62 19.49 -2.08
N ILE A 10 -8.61 18.35 -1.39
CA ILE A 10 -7.41 17.77 -0.78
C ILE A 10 -7.05 16.49 -1.54
N PRO A 11 -6.21 16.58 -2.58
CA PRO A 11 -5.76 15.41 -3.30
C PRO A 11 -4.79 14.59 -2.46
N PHE A 12 -4.95 13.27 -2.50
CA PHE A 12 -4.02 12.33 -1.91
C PHE A 12 -3.08 11.80 -3.00
N MET A 13 -1.78 11.79 -2.68
CA MET A 13 -0.78 11.22 -3.57
C MET A 13 -0.81 9.69 -3.54
N PRO A 14 -0.45 9.03 -4.66
CA PRO A 14 -0.34 7.58 -4.69
C PRO A 14 0.81 7.10 -3.78
N LEU A 15 0.71 5.87 -3.31
CA LEU A 15 1.62 5.34 -2.30
C LEU A 15 2.82 4.64 -2.92
N GLU A 16 4.01 5.08 -2.54
CA GLU A 16 5.27 4.43 -2.90
C GLU A 16 5.53 3.12 -2.15
N ARG A 17 6.51 2.33 -2.62
CA ARG A 17 6.93 1.06 -1.99
C ARG A 17 7.28 1.20 -0.51
N ALA A 18 7.87 2.31 -0.07
CA ALA A 18 8.13 2.57 1.34
C ALA A 18 6.84 2.60 2.19
N HIS A 19 5.78 3.25 1.69
CA HIS A 19 4.47 3.28 2.35
C HIS A 19 3.80 1.91 2.40
N ILE A 20 3.96 1.12 1.33
CA ILE A 20 3.47 -0.26 1.30
C ILE A 20 4.12 -1.10 2.41
N LYS A 21 5.43 -0.97 2.61
CA LYS A 21 6.12 -1.69 3.69
C LYS A 21 5.65 -1.26 5.07
N MET A 22 5.34 0.02 5.27
CA MET A 22 4.77 0.50 6.55
C MET A 22 3.39 -0.12 6.82
N CYS A 23 2.54 -0.20 5.80
CA CYS A 23 1.24 -0.85 5.92
C CYS A 23 1.36 -2.37 6.13
N ALA A 24 2.29 -3.04 5.45
CA ALA A 24 2.54 -4.47 5.64
C ALA A 24 3.05 -4.76 7.07
N LYS A 25 3.92 -3.89 7.60
CA LYS A 25 4.38 -3.97 8.99
C LYS A 25 3.20 -3.88 9.96
N ALA A 26 2.31 -2.90 9.77
CA ALA A 26 1.13 -2.74 10.63
C ALA A 26 0.18 -3.94 10.59
N ASP A 27 0.00 -4.56 9.40
CA ASP A 27 -0.84 -5.76 9.25
C ASP A 27 -0.20 -6.99 9.92
N LEU A 28 1.12 -7.18 9.76
CA LEU A 28 1.88 -8.24 10.44
C LEU A 28 1.86 -8.08 11.96
N GLU A 29 1.99 -6.86 12.48
CA GLU A 29 1.85 -6.55 13.91
C GLU A 29 0.47 -6.92 14.42
N GLN A 30 -0.58 -6.58 13.68
CA GLN A 30 -1.96 -6.93 14.05
C GLN A 30 -2.23 -8.44 14.04
N LYS A 31 -1.57 -9.19 13.16
CA LYS A 31 -1.70 -10.65 13.03
C LYS A 31 -0.71 -11.45 13.88
N GLU A 32 0.10 -10.78 14.70
CA GLU A 32 1.13 -11.40 15.54
C GLU A 32 2.15 -12.25 14.74
N HIS A 33 2.42 -11.85 13.50
CA HIS A 33 3.38 -12.51 12.62
C HIS A 33 4.80 -11.95 12.79
N PRO A 34 5.85 -12.75 12.52
CA PRO A 34 7.22 -12.28 12.58
C PRO A 34 7.47 -11.21 11.52
N ILE A 35 7.93 -10.04 11.96
CA ILE A 35 8.25 -8.92 11.09
C ILE A 35 9.72 -9.03 10.71
N THR A 36 10.00 -9.32 9.45
CA THR A 36 11.34 -9.28 8.89
C THR A 36 11.35 -8.42 7.65
N GLU A 37 12.50 -7.81 7.37
CA GLU A 37 12.69 -7.00 6.17
C GLU A 37 12.45 -7.80 4.89
N LEU A 38 12.75 -9.10 4.92
CA LEU A 38 12.46 -10.04 3.84
C LEU A 38 10.95 -10.17 3.59
N VAL A 39 10.15 -10.44 4.64
CA VAL A 39 8.69 -10.55 4.52
C VAL A 39 8.08 -9.25 4.03
N LEU A 40 8.53 -8.10 4.56
CA LEU A 40 8.05 -6.79 4.11
C LEU A 40 8.34 -6.53 2.64
N ASN A 41 9.52 -6.93 2.16
CA ASN A 41 9.86 -6.83 0.75
C ASN A 41 9.00 -7.78 -0.10
N ASN A 42 8.82 -9.04 0.32
CA ASN A 42 8.00 -10.01 -0.39
C ASN A 42 6.55 -9.53 -0.54
N VAL A 43 5.93 -9.03 0.55
CA VAL A 43 4.57 -8.48 0.50
C VAL A 43 4.48 -7.24 -0.40
N ALA A 44 5.53 -6.40 -0.42
CA ALA A 44 5.57 -5.26 -1.31
C ALA A 44 5.69 -5.68 -2.79
N ASP A 45 6.49 -6.71 -3.08
CA ASP A 45 6.73 -7.19 -4.46
C ASP A 45 5.50 -7.86 -5.08
N GLU A 46 4.54 -8.28 -4.26
CA GLU A 46 3.25 -8.83 -4.68
C GLU A 46 2.25 -7.80 -5.25
N LEU A 47 2.58 -6.51 -5.21
CA LEU A 47 1.73 -5.42 -5.69
C LEU A 47 2.11 -4.99 -7.10
N LEU A 48 1.13 -4.41 -7.80
CA LEU A 48 1.34 -3.79 -9.10
C LEU A 48 1.71 -2.32 -8.92
N TYR A 49 2.75 -1.88 -9.63
CA TYR A 49 3.28 -0.54 -9.57
C TYR A 49 3.26 0.16 -10.93
N PHE A 50 3.12 1.48 -10.90
CA PHE A 50 3.14 2.38 -12.05
C PHE A 50 4.06 3.58 -11.80
N PRO A 51 4.41 4.35 -12.84
CA PRO A 51 4.32 3.98 -14.27
C PRO A 51 5.24 2.79 -14.61
N ASP A 52 5.03 2.11 -15.74
CA ASP A 52 5.69 0.82 -16.06
C ASP A 52 7.23 0.90 -16.17
N ASP A 53 7.75 2.08 -16.51
CA ASP A 53 9.17 2.39 -16.64
C ASP A 53 9.87 2.55 -15.29
N LEU A 54 9.20 3.14 -14.29
CA LEU A 54 9.77 3.45 -12.99
C LEU A 54 9.28 2.53 -11.85
N LYS A 55 8.05 2.01 -11.96
CA LYS A 55 7.38 1.15 -10.98
C LYS A 55 7.45 1.70 -9.55
N VAL A 56 7.20 3.00 -9.37
CA VAL A 56 7.36 3.69 -8.09
C VAL A 56 6.10 3.70 -7.23
N PHE A 57 4.92 3.78 -7.83
CA PHE A 57 3.65 3.99 -7.14
C PHE A 57 2.75 2.77 -7.21
N SER A 58 2.18 2.33 -6.09
CA SER A 58 1.26 1.21 -6.03
C SER A 58 -0.11 1.59 -6.60
N HIS A 59 -0.64 0.76 -7.51
CA HIS A 59 -1.99 0.93 -8.05
C HIS A 59 -3.09 0.84 -6.98
N SER A 60 -2.92 -0.01 -5.97
CA SER A 60 -3.94 -0.26 -4.95
C SER A 60 -3.64 0.39 -3.61
N GLY A 61 -2.49 1.05 -3.46
CA GLY A 61 -2.00 1.49 -2.15
C GLY A 61 -2.04 0.35 -1.13
N CYS A 62 -2.49 0.65 0.09
CA CYS A 62 -2.57 -0.35 1.17
C CYS A 62 -3.83 -1.22 1.14
N LYS A 63 -4.73 -1.04 0.18
CA LYS A 63 -6.06 -1.70 0.17
C LYS A 63 -6.00 -3.22 0.13
N LYS A 64 -4.99 -3.79 -0.53
CA LYS A 64 -4.85 -5.24 -0.75
C LYS A 64 -3.76 -5.89 0.11
N ILE A 65 -3.12 -5.14 1.02
CA ILE A 65 -1.95 -5.64 1.75
C ILE A 65 -2.31 -6.82 2.64
N SER A 66 -3.44 -6.79 3.34
CA SER A 66 -3.82 -7.88 4.25
C SER A 66 -3.89 -9.24 3.54
N SER A 67 -4.53 -9.28 2.36
CA SER A 67 -4.58 -10.51 1.54
C SER A 67 -3.22 -10.92 0.98
N LYS A 68 -2.30 -9.97 0.76
CA LYS A 68 -0.93 -10.27 0.34
C LYS A 68 -0.06 -10.77 1.48
N VAL A 69 -0.27 -10.28 2.69
CA VAL A 69 0.33 -10.83 3.91
C VAL A 69 -0.12 -12.27 4.11
N ASP A 70 -1.42 -12.55 3.99
CA ASP A 70 -1.96 -13.91 4.11
C ASP A 70 -1.36 -14.87 3.06
N TYR A 71 -1.16 -14.37 1.83
CA TYR A 71 -0.53 -15.16 0.76
C TYR A 71 0.96 -15.45 0.99
N VAL A 72 1.70 -14.53 1.62
CA VAL A 72 3.15 -14.68 1.87
C VAL A 72 3.41 -15.50 3.14
N MET A 73 2.51 -15.43 4.12
CA MET A 73 2.68 -16.06 5.44
C MET A 73 1.96 -17.41 5.58
N GLY A 74 0.97 -17.69 4.73
CA GLY A 74 0.24 -18.96 4.65
C GLY A 74 0.84 -19.93 3.64
#